data_AF-A0A7S6W0A9-F1
#
_entry.id   AF-A0A7S6W0A9-F1
#
_cell.length_a   1.000
_cell.length_b   1.000
_cell.length_c   1.000
_cell.angle_alpha   90.00
_cell.angle_beta   90.00
_cell.angle_gamma   90.00
#
_symmetry.space_group_name_H-M   'P 1'
#
loop_
_entity.id
_entity.type
_entity.pdbx_description
1 polymer ?
#
loop_
_entity_poly.entity_id
_entity_poly.type
_entity_poly.pdbx_seq_one_letter_code
_entity_poly.pdbx_strand_id
1 'polypeptide(L)' 'MHDFQIFKKSMRKLKFKPFFIVDKGYLGIKKLGFGCLMPSKAKKTEKLDSELKKLNREIGRRRIQVEHVFGRIEMAP' A
#
# COMPACT_ATOMS: atom_id res chain seq x y z
N MET A 1 -9.63 -6.88 11.18
CA MET A 1 -9.52 -7.37 9.78
C MET A 1 -10.81 -7.02 9.02
N HIS A 2 -11.06 -5.73 8.78
CA HIS A 2 -12.28 -5.23 8.13
C HIS A 2 -11.94 -4.56 6.78
N ASP A 3 -10.90 -3.72 6.75
CA ASP A 3 -10.51 -2.93 5.58
C ASP A 3 -10.11 -3.77 4.37
N PHE A 4 -9.43 -4.90 4.58
CA PHE A 4 -9.08 -5.77 3.44
C PHE A 4 -10.31 -6.45 2.82
N GLN A 5 -11.36 -6.69 3.60
CA GLN A 5 -12.62 -7.21 3.06
C GLN A 5 -13.40 -6.12 2.32
N ILE A 6 -13.40 -4.89 2.84
CA ILE A 6 -13.94 -3.72 2.12
C ILE A 6 -13.18 -3.56 0.80
N PHE A 7 -11.85 -3.59 0.83
CA PHE A 7 -11.00 -3.52 -0.36
C PHE A 7 -11.41 -4.56 -1.40
N LYS A 8 -11.50 -5.85 -1.03
CA LYS A 8 -11.92 -6.91 -1.96
C LYS A 8 -13.28 -6.63 -2.59
N LYS A 9 -14.27 -6.18 -1.79
CA LYS A 9 -15.61 -5.83 -2.29
C LYS A 9 -15.55 -4.64 -3.25
N SER A 10 -14.75 -3.63 -2.93
CA SER A 10 -14.57 -2.44 -3.78
C SER A 10 -13.86 -2.77 -5.09
N MET A 11 -12.87 -3.67 -5.07
CA MET A 11 -12.13 -4.08 -6.27
C MET A 11 -13.02 -4.76 -7.31
N ARG A 12 -14.06 -5.49 -6.88
CA ARG A 12 -15.04 -6.11 -7.79
C ARG A 12 -15.82 -5.09 -8.62
N LYS A 13 -15.87 -3.82 -8.19
CA LYS A 13 -16.57 -2.74 -8.90
C LYS A 13 -15.69 -2.02 -9.92
N LEU A 14 -14.38 -2.24 -9.89
CA LEU A 14 -13.46 -1.60 -10.83
C LEU A 14 -13.49 -2.32 -12.17
N LYS A 15 -13.64 -1.57 -13.26
CA LYS A 15 -13.61 -2.10 -14.64
C LYS A 15 -12.18 -2.28 -15.17
N PHE A 16 -11.17 -1.95 -14.38
CA PHE A 16 -9.76 -2.01 -14.74
C PHE A 16 -8.94 -2.60 -13.61
N LYS A 17 -7.69 -2.95 -13.91
CA LYS A 17 -6.76 -3.57 -12.97
C LYS A 17 -5.71 -2.55 -12.50
N PRO A 18 -5.99 -1.76 -11.46
CA PRO A 18 -5.05 -0.78 -10.93
C PRO A 18 -3.77 -1.41 -10.39
N PHE A 19 -2.74 -0.57 -10.35
CA PHE A 19 -1.53 -0.82 -9.58
C PHE A 19 -1.59 -0.02 -8.28
N PHE A 20 -1.28 -0.65 -7.14
CA PHE A 20 -1.42 -0.02 -5.83
C PHE A 20 -0.09 0.31 -5.16
N ILE A 21 -0.09 1.37 -4.35
CA ILE A 21 0.95 1.61 -3.34
C ILE A 21 0.30 1.29 -1.99
N VAL A 22 0.77 0.25 -1.30
CA VAL A 22 0.10 -0.25 -0.08
C VAL A 22 1.08 -0.59 1.03
N ASP A 23 0.51 -0.64 2.24
CA ASP A 23 1.17 -1.18 3.41
C ASP A 23 1.26 -2.69 3.47
N LYS A 24 2.13 -3.16 4.37
CA LYS A 24 2.29 -4.59 4.68
C LYS A 24 1.00 -5.28 5.13
N GLY A 25 0.04 -4.54 5.70
CA GLY A 25 -1.29 -5.06 6.03
C GLY A 25 -2.07 -5.59 4.81
N TYR A 26 -1.68 -5.17 3.60
CA TYR A 26 -2.30 -5.53 2.33
C TYR A 26 -1.48 -6.54 1.51
N LEU A 27 -0.59 -7.32 2.15
CA LEU A 27 0.22 -8.34 1.47
C LEU A 27 -0.61 -9.33 0.62
N GLY A 28 -1.86 -9.58 1.02
CA GLY A 28 -2.81 -10.40 0.28
C GLY A 28 -3.23 -9.86 -1.09
N ILE A 29 -2.98 -8.59 -1.42
CA ILE A 29 -3.34 -7.98 -2.71
C ILE A 29 -2.68 -8.70 -3.88
N LYS A 30 -1.42 -9.10 -3.74
CA LYS A 30 -0.72 -9.84 -4.81
C LYS A 30 -1.42 -11.17 -5.13
N LYS A 31 -2.01 -11.84 -4.13
CA LYS A 31 -2.78 -13.08 -4.33
C LYS A 31 -4.11 -12.83 -5.08
N LEU A 32 -4.63 -11.61 -5.04
CA LEU A 32 -5.79 -11.18 -5.84
C LEU A 32 -5.41 -10.83 -7.29
N GLY A 33 -4.13 -11.00 -7.65
CA GLY A 33 -3.62 -10.76 -8.99
C GLY A 33 -3.27 -9.30 -9.29
N PHE A 34 -3.50 -8.35 -8.38
CA PHE A 34 -3.15 -6.94 -8.60
C PHE A 34 -1.65 -6.69 -8.40
N GLY A 35 -1.10 -5.78 -9.21
CA GLY A 35 0.26 -5.27 -9.00
C GLY A 35 0.29 -4.29 -7.83
N CYS A 36 1.35 -4.34 -7.02
CA CYS A 36 1.55 -3.36 -5.97
C CYS A 36 3.01 -3.09 -5.64
N LEU A 37 3.28 -1.86 -5.21
CA LEU A 37 4.48 -1.43 -4.52
C LEU A 37 4.24 -1.48 -3.02
N MET A 38 5.14 -2.16 -2.31
CA MET A 38 5.09 -2.33 -0.88
C MET A 38 6.48 -2.09 -0.28
N PRO A 39 6.59 -1.56 0.94
CA PRO A 39 7.87 -1.40 1.60
C PRO A 39 8.56 -2.76 1.78
N SER A 40 9.76 -2.89 1.25
CA SER A 40 10.61 -4.07 1.43
C SER A 40 11.13 -4.16 2.87
N LYS A 41 11.22 -5.36 3.43
CA LYS A 41 11.84 -5.60 4.74
C LYS A 41 13.21 -6.25 4.52
N ALA A 42 14.18 -5.84 5.32
CA ALA A 42 15.43 -6.58 5.48
C ALA A 42 15.11 -8.03 5.92
N LYS A 43 15.86 -9.00 5.41
CA LYS A 43 15.87 -10.35 6.00
C LYS A 43 16.57 -10.29 7.36
N LYS A 44 16.31 -11.26 8.24
CA LYS A 44 16.82 -11.24 9.62
C LYS A 44 18.35 -11.12 9.70
N THR A 45 19.07 -11.61 8.68
CA THR A 45 20.53 -11.68 8.62
C THR A 45 21.16 -10.70 7.65
N GLU A 46 20.37 -9.95 6.87
CA GLU A 46 20.88 -9.14 5.76
C GLU A 46 20.38 -7.70 5.86
N LYS A 47 21.25 -6.74 5.55
CA LYS A 47 20.83 -5.33 5.43
C LYS A 47 19.93 -5.18 4.22
N LEU A 48 18.93 -4.31 4.33
CA LEU A 48 18.13 -3.93 3.16
C LEU A 48 19.02 -3.21 2.15
N ASP A 49 18.94 -3.65 0.90
CA ASP A 49 19.64 -3.04 -0.23
C ASP A 49 19.38 -1.52 -0.31
N SER A 50 20.38 -0.78 -0.76
CA SER A 50 20.33 0.69 -0.80
C SER A 50 19.26 1.23 -1.76
N GLU A 51 19.00 0.55 -2.88
CA GLU A 51 17.95 0.92 -3.83
C GLU A 51 16.56 0.60 -3.24
N LEU A 52 16.43 -0.53 -2.55
CA LEU A 52 15.20 -0.85 -1.81
C LEU A 52 14.91 0.16 -0.69
N LYS A 53 15.94 0.72 -0.04
CA LYS A 53 15.76 1.82 0.92
C LYS A 53 15.25 3.08 0.25
N LYS A 54 15.80 3.47 -0.92
CA LYS A 54 15.32 4.62 -1.69
C LYS A 54 13.86 4.43 -2.11
N LEU A 55 13.52 3.23 -2.60
CA LEU A 55 12.15 2.89 -2.96
C LEU A 55 11.20 2.96 -1.76
N ASN A 56 11.59 2.41 -0.61
CA ASN A 56 10.79 2.50 0.62
C ASN A 56 10.54 3.95 1.04
N ARG A 57 11.54 4.84 0.87
CA ARG A 57 11.40 6.27 1.19
C ARG A 57 10.37 6.95 0.29
N GLU A 58 10.40 6.65 -1.01
CA GLU A 58 9.44 7.21 -1.96
C GLU A 58 8.01 6.67 -1.74
N ILE A 59 7.88 5.37 -1.44
CA ILE A 59 6.60 4.78 -1.02
C ILE A 59 6.05 5.50 0.21
N GLY A 60 6.89 5.72 1.23
CA GLY A 60 6.50 6.44 2.45
C GLY A 60 6.08 7.89 2.17
N ARG A 61 6.83 8.62 1.34
CA ARG A 61 6.50 10.00 0.95
C ARG A 61 5.11 10.11 0.32
N ARG A 62 4.78 9.21 -0.61
CA ARG A 62 3.45 9.19 -1.27
C ARG A 62 2.33 8.82 -0.31
N ARG A 63 2.59 7.88 0.60
CA ARG A 63 1.61 7.49 1.63
C ARG A 63 1.26 8.62 2.58
N ILE A 64 2.26 9.37 3.07
CA ILE A 64 2.03 10.52 3.96
C ILE A 64 1.09 11.54 3.32
N GLN A 65 1.27 11.83 2.03
CA GLN A 65 0.38 12.76 1.31
C GLN A 65 -1.06 12.24 1.25
N VAL A 66 -1.24 10.94 0.99
CA VAL A 66 -2.55 10.30 0.95
C VAL A 66 -3.21 10.29 2.33
N GLU A 67 -2.45 9.98 3.39
CA GLU A 67 -2.91 10.03 4.78
C GLU A 67 -3.34 11.44 5.19
N HIS A 68 -2.61 12.49 4.78
CA HIS A 68 -3.02 13.87 5.01
C HIS A 68 -4.35 14.21 4.33
N VAL A 69 -4.59 13.71 3.11
CA VAL A 69 -5.86 13.92 2.41
C VAL A 69 -7.00 13.18 3.12
N PHE A 70 -6.79 11.91 3.48
CA PHE A 70 -7.81 11.14 4.22
C PHE A 70 -8.14 11.76 5.58
N GLY A 71 -7.12 12.21 6.33
CA GLY A 71 -7.33 12.89 7.60
C GLY A 71 -8.16 14.17 7.46
N ARG A 72 -8.04 14.90 6.35
CA ARG A 72 -8.88 16.07 6.07
C ARG A 72 -10.31 15.72 5.67
N ILE A 73 -10.52 14.57 5.03
CA ILE A 73 -11.84 14.12 4.61
C ILE A 73 -12.62 13.54 5.79
N GLU A 74 -11.98 12.76 6.66
CA GLU A 74 -12.63 12.23 7.87
C GLU A 74 -12.91 13.31 8.91
N MET A 75 -12.10 14.39 8.95
CA MET A 75 -12.33 15.55 9.82
C MET A 75 -13.21 16.64 9.17
N ALA A 76 -13.80 16.40 8.00
CA ALA A 76 -14.78 17.31 7.43
C ALA A 76 -16.08 17.22 8.24
N PRO A 77 -16.61 18.35 8.77
CA PRO A 77 -17.84 18.38 9.57
C PRO A 77 -19.08 17.98 8.78
#